data_AF-A0A7C5IYJ0-F1
#
_entry.id   AF-A0A7C5IYJ0-F1
#
_cell.length_a   1.000
_cell.length_b   1.000
_cell.length_c   1.000
_cell.angle_alpha   90.00
_cell.angle_beta   90.00
_cell.angle_gamma   90.00
#
_symmetry.space_group_name_H-M   'P 1'
#
loop_
_entity.id
_entity.type
_entity.pdbx_description
1 polymer ?
#
loop_
_entity_poly.entity_id
_entity_poly.type
_entity_poly.pdbx_seq_one_letter_code
_entity_poly.pdbx_strand_id
1 'polypeptide(L)'
;MNDETLFRQLASLLARYRAREKEGPLLHYLEPEALSRLLELERPAAGDWRQILRWLELYLDHSVKTGHPGFLNRMWSGANLPSILAEMVVAVSNTSACTYEGAPVSTLMEHYMLDTMLELAGFRDGEGQMTTGSSNGNLIAMLAARNEALDGAKERGLWGQPPLYAFVSADAHYSLDKAANVLGI
;
A
#
# COMPACT_ATOMS: atom_id res chain seq x y z
N MET A 1 14.19 27.43 6.69
CA MET A 1 14.35 26.29 7.62
C MET A 1 15.33 25.33 6.97
N ASN A 2 16.27 24.76 7.71
CA ASN A 2 17.15 23.71 7.16
C ASN A 2 16.54 22.32 7.40
N ASP A 3 17.02 21.33 6.65
CA ASP A 3 16.49 19.97 6.67
C ASP A 3 16.56 19.32 8.05
N GLU A 4 17.66 19.52 8.77
CA GLU A 4 17.83 18.97 10.11
C GLU A 4 16.74 19.46 11.08
N THR A 5 16.41 20.75 11.02
CA THR A 5 15.35 21.34 11.83
C THR A 5 14.00 20.73 11.48
N LEU A 6 13.72 20.54 10.18
CA LEU A 6 12.46 19.95 9.71
C LEU A 6 12.32 18.50 10.15
N PHE A 7 13.38 17.68 10.03
CA PHE A 7 13.37 16.31 10.51
C PHE A 7 13.14 16.22 12.02
N ARG A 8 13.78 17.09 12.82
CA ARG A 8 13.57 17.13 14.28
C ARG A 8 12.13 17.52 14.63
N GLN A 9 11.55 18.49 13.93
CA GLN A 9 10.16 18.90 14.15
C GLN A 9 9.19 17.77 13.79
N LEU A 10 9.38 17.12 12.64
CA LEU A 10 8.57 15.98 12.20
C LEU A 10 8.67 14.82 13.19
N ALA A 11 9.89 14.44 13.61
CA ALA A 11 10.08 13.38 14.59
C ALA A 11 9.36 13.69 15.92
N SER A 12 9.42 14.95 16.38
CA SER A 12 8.71 15.39 17.59
C SER A 12 7.19 15.30 17.41
N LEU A 13 6.66 15.71 16.25
CA LEU A 13 5.24 15.62 15.93
C LEU A 13 4.75 14.16 15.91
N LEU A 14 5.45 13.28 15.21
CA LEU A 14 5.12 11.86 15.12
C LEU A 14 5.20 11.16 16.48
N ALA A 15 6.19 11.48 17.30
CA ALA A 15 6.30 10.95 18.66
C ALA A 15 5.12 11.36 19.54
N ARG A 16 4.69 12.63 19.48
CA ARG A 16 3.50 13.12 20.20
C ARG A 16 2.23 12.41 19.74
N TYR A 17 2.05 12.27 18.43
CA TYR A 17 0.89 11.56 17.86
C TYR A 17 0.85 10.11 18.35
N ARG A 18 1.98 9.38 18.22
CA ARG A 18 2.06 7.97 18.62
C ARG A 18 1.79 7.77 20.11
N ALA A 19 2.23 8.69 20.96
CA ALA A 19 1.97 8.63 22.40
C ALA A 19 0.47 8.71 22.75
N ARG A 20 -0.35 9.38 21.91
CA ARG A 20 -1.79 9.61 22.13
C ARG A 20 -2.71 8.90 21.14
N GLU A 21 -2.16 8.00 20.33
CA GLU A 21 -2.89 7.31 19.26
C GLU A 21 -4.06 6.48 19.81
N LYS A 22 -3.93 5.97 21.04
CA LYS A 22 -4.95 5.15 21.72
C LYS A 22 -5.90 5.94 22.61
N GLU A 23 -5.75 7.27 22.65
CA GLU A 23 -6.53 8.15 23.51
C GLU A 23 -7.57 8.95 22.70
N GLY A 24 -8.64 9.39 23.37
CA GLY A 24 -9.64 10.26 22.77
C GLY A 24 -10.53 9.57 21.72
N PRO A 25 -11.17 10.33 20.82
CA PRO A 25 -12.01 9.75 19.78
C PRO A 25 -11.19 9.11 18.64
N LEU A 26 -11.82 8.18 17.93
CA LEU A 26 -11.25 7.52 16.74
C LEU A 26 -10.94 8.48 15.59
N LEU A 27 -11.76 9.51 15.46
CA LEU A 27 -11.68 10.51 14.39
C LEU A 27 -12.36 11.78 14.88
N HIS A 28 -11.68 12.92 14.74
CA HIS A 28 -12.30 14.23 14.86
C HIS A 28 -12.95 14.59 13.51
N TYR A 29 -14.14 14.04 13.27
CA TYR A 29 -14.80 14.13 11.97
C TYR A 29 -15.23 15.56 11.62
N LEU A 30 -15.01 15.93 10.37
CA LEU A 30 -15.53 17.13 9.72
C LEU A 30 -16.06 16.75 8.34
N GLU A 31 -17.13 17.40 7.91
CA GLU A 31 -17.63 17.29 6.53
C GLU A 31 -16.56 17.76 5.52
N PRO A 32 -16.52 17.22 4.29
CA PRO A 32 -15.48 17.53 3.31
C PRO A 32 -15.25 19.03 3.07
N GLU A 33 -16.32 19.82 2.99
CA GLU A 33 -16.23 21.26 2.77
C GLU A 33 -15.65 21.98 4.00
N ALA A 34 -15.97 21.53 5.20
CA ALA A 34 -15.43 22.09 6.43
C ALA A 34 -13.93 21.74 6.59
N LEU A 35 -13.54 20.51 6.29
CA LEU A 35 -12.14 20.09 6.32
C LEU A 35 -11.31 20.80 5.24
N SER A 36 -11.87 20.98 4.03
CA SER A 36 -11.25 21.74 2.95
C SER A 36 -10.98 23.19 3.34
N ARG A 37 -11.96 23.87 3.97
CA ARG A 37 -11.79 25.22 4.52
C ARG A 37 -10.74 25.28 5.63
N LEU A 38 -10.74 24.30 6.53
CA LEU A 38 -9.75 24.20 7.61
C LEU A 38 -8.32 24.06 7.07
N LEU A 39 -8.15 23.25 6.03
CA LEU A 39 -6.89 23.05 5.32
C LEU A 39 -6.56 24.19 4.34
N GLU A 40 -7.48 25.13 4.13
CA GLU A 40 -7.33 26.26 3.19
C GLU A 40 -7.10 25.82 1.73
N LEU A 41 -7.71 24.70 1.31
CA LEU A 41 -7.50 24.11 -0.03
C LEU A 41 -8.25 24.84 -1.15
N GLU A 42 -9.06 25.83 -0.82
CA GLU A 42 -9.83 26.63 -1.79
C GLU A 42 -8.96 27.64 -2.56
N ARG A 43 -7.67 27.77 -2.20
CA ARG A 43 -6.73 28.71 -2.80
C ARG A 43 -5.38 28.02 -3.05
N PRO A 44 -4.59 28.50 -4.03
CA PRO A 44 -3.24 27.99 -4.23
C PRO A 44 -2.40 28.12 -2.95
N ALA A 45 -1.66 27.05 -2.64
CA ALA A 45 -0.75 27.04 -1.51
C ALA A 45 0.35 28.09 -1.68
N ALA A 46 0.78 28.70 -0.57
CA ALA A 46 1.98 29.53 -0.56
C ALA A 46 3.25 28.68 -0.80
N GLY A 47 3.17 27.37 -0.56
CA GLY A 47 4.27 26.43 -0.77
C GLY A 47 5.41 26.59 0.23
N ASP A 48 5.14 27.23 1.38
CA ASP A 48 6.13 27.43 2.43
C ASP A 48 6.09 26.34 3.51
N TRP A 49 7.18 26.22 4.26
CA TRP A 49 7.32 25.23 5.32
C TRP A 49 6.32 25.41 6.47
N ARG A 50 5.85 26.63 6.74
CA ARG A 50 4.88 26.88 7.81
C ARG A 50 3.53 26.28 7.45
N GLN A 51 3.09 26.45 6.21
CA GLN A 51 1.86 25.85 5.71
C GLN A 51 1.95 24.32 5.69
N ILE A 52 3.07 23.77 5.21
CA ILE A 52 3.29 22.31 5.19
C ILE A 52 3.24 21.72 6.59
N LEU A 53 3.96 22.30 7.57
CA LEU A 53 3.96 21.80 8.94
C LEU A 53 2.56 21.88 9.57
N ARG A 54 1.80 22.95 9.32
CA ARG A 54 0.40 23.06 9.75
C ARG A 54 -0.46 21.96 9.13
N TRP A 55 -0.29 21.65 7.85
CA TRP A 55 -1.02 20.55 7.21
C TRP A 55 -0.66 19.19 7.79
N LEU A 56 0.59 18.94 8.14
CA LEU A 56 0.99 17.69 8.79
C LEU A 56 0.32 17.51 10.16
N GLU A 57 0.25 18.60 10.96
CA GLU A 57 -0.47 18.59 12.23
C GLU A 57 -1.97 18.31 12.03
N LEU A 58 -2.63 19.07 11.16
CA LEU A 58 -4.06 18.88 10.86
C LEU A 58 -4.37 17.50 10.25
N TYR A 59 -3.47 16.98 9.42
CA TYR A 59 -3.60 15.64 8.86
C TYR A 59 -3.62 14.60 9.97
N LEU A 60 -2.72 14.69 10.96
CA LEU A 60 -2.70 13.75 12.07
C LEU A 60 -3.91 13.91 13.00
N ASP A 61 -4.35 15.15 13.26
CA ASP A 61 -5.50 15.43 14.14
C ASP A 61 -6.84 14.96 13.55
N HIS A 62 -6.99 15.06 12.22
CA HIS A 62 -8.21 14.69 11.50
C HIS A 62 -8.11 13.35 10.74
N SER A 63 -7.01 12.61 10.92
CA SER A 63 -6.92 11.23 10.42
C SER A 63 -7.63 10.26 11.36
N VAL A 64 -8.14 9.19 10.78
CA VAL A 64 -8.64 8.07 11.58
C VAL A 64 -7.47 7.44 12.35
N LYS A 65 -7.60 7.32 13.67
CA LYS A 65 -6.60 6.66 14.52
C LYS A 65 -6.69 5.15 14.37
N THR A 66 -6.05 4.60 13.34
CA THR A 66 -6.14 3.17 13.00
C THR A 66 -5.49 2.26 14.04
N GLY A 67 -4.59 2.76 14.89
CA GLY A 67 -4.02 2.03 16.03
C GLY A 67 -4.86 2.08 17.32
N HIS A 68 -5.97 2.82 17.32
CA HIS A 68 -6.85 2.95 18.48
C HIS A 68 -7.60 1.62 18.73
N PRO A 69 -7.76 1.15 19.99
CA PRO A 69 -8.38 -0.15 20.29
C PRO A 69 -9.83 -0.31 19.79
N GLY A 70 -10.55 0.80 19.64
CA GLY A 70 -11.90 0.83 19.07
C GLY A 70 -11.96 0.80 17.54
N PHE A 71 -10.82 0.79 16.83
CA PHE A 71 -10.80 0.78 15.37
C PHE A 71 -11.02 -0.65 14.85
N LEU A 72 -12.23 -0.91 14.34
CA LEU A 72 -12.65 -2.24 13.84
C LEU A 72 -13.20 -2.19 12.41
N ASN A 73 -12.88 -1.13 11.67
CA ASN A 73 -13.51 -0.85 10.37
C ASN A 73 -12.86 -1.59 9.18
N ARG A 74 -11.65 -2.12 9.35
CA ARG A 74 -10.84 -2.73 8.27
C ARG A 74 -10.24 -4.05 8.71
N MET A 75 -9.76 -4.84 7.76
CA MET A 75 -9.07 -6.12 7.99
C MET A 75 -7.61 -5.93 8.47
N TRP A 76 -7.25 -4.74 8.92
CA TRP A 76 -5.95 -4.35 9.47
C TRP A 76 -6.16 -3.25 10.51
N SER A 77 -5.22 -3.09 11.44
CA SER A 77 -5.29 -2.10 12.52
C SER A 77 -3.88 -1.67 12.94
N GLY A 78 -3.64 -0.35 12.90
CA GLY A 78 -2.37 0.26 13.26
C GLY A 78 -1.17 -0.21 12.45
N ALA A 79 0.01 0.25 12.86
CA ALA A 79 1.29 -0.24 12.36
C ALA A 79 2.23 -0.51 13.54
N ASN A 80 3.07 -1.55 13.39
CA ASN A 80 4.12 -1.84 14.36
C ASN A 80 5.30 -0.88 14.15
N LEU A 81 6.11 -0.67 15.20
CA LEU A 81 7.21 0.29 15.16
C LEU A 81 8.28 -0.07 14.10
N PRO A 82 8.72 -1.33 13.96
CA PRO A 82 9.64 -1.71 12.89
C PRO A 82 9.18 -1.30 11.49
N SER A 83 7.91 -1.55 11.13
CA SER A 83 7.35 -1.17 9.83
C SER A 83 7.35 0.35 9.63
N ILE A 84 6.98 1.12 10.66
CA ILE A 84 7.01 2.60 10.58
C ILE A 84 8.42 3.12 10.31
N LEU A 85 9.42 2.58 11.01
CA LEU A 85 10.82 2.97 10.81
C LEU A 85 11.32 2.57 9.42
N ALA A 86 10.94 1.39 8.92
CA ALA A 86 11.27 0.95 7.57
C ALA A 86 10.67 1.87 6.51
N GLU A 87 9.40 2.28 6.65
CA GLU A 87 8.75 3.24 5.74
C GLU A 87 9.51 4.58 5.68
N MET A 88 10.03 5.07 6.81
CA MET A 88 10.87 6.27 6.81
C MET A 88 12.18 6.07 6.03
N VAL A 89 12.83 4.92 6.19
CA VAL A 89 14.05 4.58 5.44
C VAL A 89 13.75 4.45 3.94
N VAL A 90 12.64 3.81 3.57
CA VAL A 90 12.20 3.69 2.18
C VAL A 90 11.95 5.07 1.57
N ALA A 91 11.23 5.94 2.27
CA ALA A 91 10.95 7.30 1.80
C ALA A 91 12.22 8.15 1.62
N VAL A 92 13.19 8.04 2.54
CA VAL A 92 14.46 8.78 2.45
C VAL A 92 15.38 8.23 1.35
N SER A 93 15.44 6.90 1.20
CA SER A 93 16.30 6.27 0.18
C SER A 93 15.75 6.39 -1.24
N ASN A 94 14.42 6.46 -1.39
CA ASN A 94 13.72 6.70 -2.65
C ASN A 94 14.26 5.85 -3.81
N THR A 95 14.55 4.57 -3.54
CA THR A 95 15.04 3.62 -4.54
C THR A 95 13.91 2.85 -5.20
N SER A 96 14.17 2.31 -6.39
CA SER A 96 13.24 1.49 -7.17
C SER A 96 13.75 0.06 -7.26
N ALA A 97 12.93 -0.91 -6.84
CA ALA A 97 13.26 -2.34 -6.83
C ALA A 97 13.15 -3.03 -8.21
N CYS A 98 13.40 -2.30 -9.31
CA CYS A 98 13.28 -2.86 -10.66
C CYS A 98 14.46 -3.77 -11.04
N THR A 99 15.64 -3.53 -10.46
CA THR A 99 16.86 -4.29 -10.71
C THR A 99 17.69 -4.40 -9.43
N TYR A 100 18.54 -5.42 -9.37
CA TYR A 100 19.50 -5.58 -8.29
C TYR A 100 20.48 -4.39 -8.19
N GLU A 101 20.89 -3.80 -9.31
CA GLU A 101 21.76 -2.62 -9.32
C GLU A 101 21.12 -1.41 -8.62
N GLY A 102 19.81 -1.20 -8.84
CA GLY A 102 19.08 -0.08 -8.23
C GLY A 102 18.78 -0.29 -6.75
N ALA A 103 18.48 -1.53 -6.34
CA ALA A 103 18.00 -1.80 -4.99
C ALA A 103 18.55 -3.12 -4.38
N PRO A 104 19.87 -3.27 -4.26
CA PRO A 104 20.50 -4.56 -3.96
C PRO A 104 20.05 -5.15 -2.61
N VAL A 105 19.88 -4.30 -1.59
CA VAL A 105 19.46 -4.74 -0.25
C VAL A 105 18.00 -5.19 -0.25
N SER A 106 17.08 -4.40 -0.82
CA SER A 106 15.66 -4.76 -0.83
C SER A 106 15.37 -5.95 -1.73
N THR A 107 16.10 -6.12 -2.83
CA THR A 107 15.98 -7.33 -3.68
C THR A 107 16.31 -8.60 -2.90
N LEU A 108 17.42 -8.63 -2.15
CA LEU A 108 17.77 -9.80 -1.33
C LEU A 108 16.77 -10.03 -0.18
N MET A 109 16.29 -8.95 0.45
CA MET A 109 15.27 -9.06 1.49
C MET A 109 13.94 -9.58 0.95
N GLU A 110 13.52 -9.14 -0.24
CA GLU A 110 12.30 -9.63 -0.89
C GLU A 110 12.41 -11.12 -1.21
N HIS A 111 13.54 -11.56 -1.78
CA HIS A 111 13.79 -12.99 -2.03
C HIS A 111 13.71 -13.81 -0.73
N TYR A 112 14.39 -13.37 0.34
CA TYR A 112 14.34 -14.04 1.63
C TYR A 112 12.91 -14.14 2.19
N MET A 113 12.11 -13.07 2.07
CA MET A 113 10.73 -13.07 2.50
C MET A 113 9.86 -14.01 1.67
N LEU A 114 10.04 -14.02 0.35
CA LEU A 114 9.30 -14.90 -0.56
C LEU A 114 9.63 -16.37 -0.28
N ASP A 115 10.91 -16.72 -0.13
CA ASP A 115 11.35 -18.07 0.22
C ASP A 115 10.71 -18.54 1.53
N THR A 116 10.69 -17.65 2.53
CA THR A 116 10.04 -17.92 3.83
C THR A 116 8.54 -18.16 3.67
N MET A 117 7.85 -17.34 2.85
CA MET A 117 6.41 -17.50 2.60
C MET A 117 6.10 -18.78 1.82
N LEU A 118 6.93 -19.14 0.85
CA LEU A 118 6.81 -20.37 0.06
C LEU A 118 6.98 -21.60 0.95
N GLU A 119 7.97 -21.60 1.84
CA GLU A 119 8.19 -22.67 2.82
C GLU A 119 6.98 -22.83 3.73
N LEU A 120 6.44 -21.72 4.28
CA LEU A 120 5.23 -21.74 5.11
C LEU A 120 3.99 -22.27 4.38
N ALA A 121 3.89 -22.00 3.08
CA ALA A 121 2.83 -22.53 2.22
C ALA A 121 3.05 -23.99 1.79
N GLY A 122 4.24 -24.55 2.03
CA GLY A 122 4.59 -25.93 1.67
C GLY A 122 5.06 -26.12 0.22
N PHE A 123 5.45 -25.04 -0.47
CA PHE A 123 6.04 -25.11 -1.80
C PHE A 123 7.54 -25.41 -1.73
N ARG A 124 8.07 -26.15 -2.73
CA ARG A 124 9.50 -26.50 -2.82
C ARG A 124 10.24 -25.75 -3.93
N ASP A 125 9.55 -25.50 -5.04
CA ASP A 125 10.11 -24.85 -6.24
C ASP A 125 9.18 -23.71 -6.67
N GLY A 126 8.85 -22.83 -5.74
CA GLY A 126 7.95 -21.70 -5.98
C GLY A 126 8.69 -20.43 -6.39
N GLU A 127 7.99 -19.55 -7.08
CA GLU A 127 8.43 -18.18 -7.34
C GLU A 127 7.34 -17.19 -6.91
N GLY A 128 7.71 -15.94 -6.71
CA GLY A 128 6.77 -14.89 -6.32
C GLY A 128 7.34 -13.49 -6.51
N GLN A 129 6.50 -12.50 -6.24
CA GLN A 129 6.88 -11.10 -6.17
C GLN A 129 5.96 -10.38 -5.18
N MET A 130 6.45 -9.30 -4.57
CA MET A 130 5.56 -8.40 -3.84
C MET A 130 4.65 -7.67 -4.83
N THR A 131 3.41 -7.39 -4.43
CA THR A 131 2.43 -6.73 -5.30
C THR A 131 1.86 -5.50 -4.62
N THR A 132 1.33 -4.58 -5.44
CA THR A 132 0.63 -3.36 -5.00
C THR A 132 -0.79 -3.65 -4.49
N GLY A 133 -0.90 -4.60 -3.56
CA GLY A 133 -2.14 -5.07 -2.96
C GLY A 133 -2.66 -6.38 -3.56
N SER A 134 -3.48 -7.09 -2.77
CA SER A 134 -3.97 -8.44 -3.10
C SER A 134 -4.81 -8.51 -4.38
N SER A 135 -5.48 -7.42 -4.76
CA SER A 135 -6.22 -7.36 -6.03
C SER A 135 -5.29 -7.49 -7.24
N ASN A 136 -4.11 -6.85 -7.19
CA ASN A 136 -3.09 -7.00 -8.23
C ASN A 136 -2.45 -8.40 -8.18
N GLY A 137 -2.26 -8.96 -6.98
CA GLY A 137 -1.86 -10.36 -6.81
C GLY A 137 -2.80 -11.34 -7.51
N ASN A 138 -4.12 -11.20 -7.32
CA ASN A 138 -5.12 -12.02 -8.01
C ASN A 138 -5.08 -11.84 -9.53
N LEU A 139 -4.88 -10.61 -10.02
CA LEU A 139 -4.70 -10.33 -11.45
C LEU A 139 -3.49 -11.05 -12.02
N ILE A 140 -2.33 -10.97 -11.35
CA ILE A 140 -1.09 -11.62 -11.77
C ILE A 140 -1.25 -13.15 -11.74
N ALA A 141 -1.89 -13.69 -10.71
CA ALA A 141 -2.18 -15.12 -10.62
C ALA A 141 -3.05 -15.62 -11.78
N MET A 142 -4.14 -14.91 -12.09
CA MET A 142 -5.00 -15.24 -13.23
C MET A 142 -4.27 -15.06 -14.57
N LEU A 143 -3.42 -14.03 -14.70
CA LEU A 143 -2.59 -13.81 -15.89
C LEU A 143 -1.61 -14.97 -16.12
N ALA A 144 -0.94 -15.43 -15.06
CA ALA A 144 -0.05 -16.59 -15.13
C ALA A 144 -0.82 -17.85 -15.56
N ALA A 145 -1.95 -18.13 -14.90
CA ALA A 145 -2.80 -19.28 -15.24
C ALA A 145 -3.32 -19.23 -16.68
N ARG A 146 -3.71 -18.05 -17.18
CA ARG A 146 -4.14 -17.85 -18.57
C ARG A 146 -3.03 -18.17 -19.57
N ASN A 147 -1.82 -17.68 -19.32
CA ASN A 147 -0.69 -17.89 -20.22
C ASN A 147 -0.20 -19.35 -20.20
N GLU A 148 -0.37 -20.06 -19.08
CA GLU A 148 -0.10 -21.51 -18.98
C GLU A 148 -1.19 -22.34 -19.68
N ALA A 149 -2.47 -21.99 -19.51
CA ALA A 149 -3.58 -22.75 -20.09
C ALA A 149 -3.72 -22.54 -21.60
N LEU A 150 -3.23 -21.42 -22.14
CA LEU A 150 -3.36 -21.05 -23.54
C LEU A 150 -2.04 -20.51 -24.08
N ASP A 151 -1.23 -21.41 -24.63
CA ASP A 151 0.05 -21.09 -25.25
C ASP A 151 -0.08 -19.97 -26.28
N GLY A 152 0.79 -18.97 -26.15
CA GLY A 152 0.87 -17.81 -27.04
C GLY A 152 -0.27 -16.79 -26.89
N ALA A 153 -1.08 -16.86 -25.83
CA ALA A 153 -2.07 -15.83 -25.49
C ALA A 153 -1.41 -14.45 -25.31
N LYS A 154 -0.15 -14.40 -24.87
CA LYS A 154 0.61 -13.17 -24.70
C LYS A 154 0.88 -12.45 -26.02
N GLU A 155 1.24 -13.19 -27.08
CA GLU A 155 1.62 -12.63 -28.38
C GLU A 155 0.41 -12.45 -29.31
N ARG A 156 -0.54 -13.40 -29.29
CA ARG A 156 -1.66 -13.45 -30.23
C ARG A 156 -2.97 -12.88 -29.65
N GLY A 157 -3.03 -12.68 -28.34
CA GLY A 157 -4.28 -12.36 -27.65
C GLY A 157 -5.27 -13.51 -27.64
N LEU A 158 -6.50 -13.23 -27.21
CA LEU A 158 -7.56 -14.24 -27.02
C LEU A 158 -8.53 -14.35 -28.21
N TRP A 159 -8.41 -13.47 -29.21
CA TRP A 159 -9.29 -13.51 -30.37
C TRP A 159 -9.11 -14.81 -31.18
N GLY A 160 -10.21 -15.50 -31.45
CA GLY A 160 -10.20 -16.77 -32.18
C GLY A 160 -9.71 -17.98 -31.38
N GLN A 161 -9.45 -17.82 -30.08
CA GLN A 161 -9.08 -18.91 -29.18
C GLN A 161 -10.35 -19.52 -28.54
N PRO A 162 -10.27 -20.76 -28.02
CA PRO A 162 -11.35 -21.33 -27.23
C PRO A 162 -11.72 -20.43 -26.03
N PRO A 163 -12.99 -20.41 -25.60
CA PRO A 163 -13.39 -19.64 -24.43
C PRO A 163 -12.68 -20.17 -23.18
N LEU A 164 -12.23 -19.24 -22.34
CA LEU A 164 -11.64 -19.53 -21.04
C LEU A 164 -12.71 -19.35 -19.95
N TYR A 165 -12.62 -20.16 -18.90
CA TYR A 165 -13.55 -20.11 -17.77
C TYR A 165 -12.76 -20.10 -16.47
N ALA A 166 -13.08 -19.16 -15.58
CA ALA A 166 -12.54 -19.09 -14.23
C ALA A 166 -13.64 -19.47 -13.23
N PHE A 167 -13.29 -20.30 -12.24
CA PHE A 167 -14.21 -20.72 -11.18
C PHE A 167 -13.75 -20.14 -9.85
N VAL A 168 -14.64 -19.43 -9.17
CA VAL A 168 -14.38 -18.79 -7.86
C VAL A 168 -15.60 -19.00 -6.95
N SER A 169 -15.39 -18.85 -5.64
CA SER A 169 -16.51 -18.86 -4.68
C SER A 169 -17.46 -17.69 -4.94
N ALA A 170 -18.75 -17.86 -4.63
CA ALA A 170 -19.73 -16.77 -4.62
C ALA A 170 -19.36 -15.66 -3.62
N ASP A 171 -18.60 -16.00 -2.57
CA ASP A 171 -18.09 -15.08 -1.54
C ASP A 171 -16.65 -14.64 -1.80
N ALA A 172 -16.10 -14.92 -2.98
CA ALA A 172 -14.73 -14.54 -3.32
C ALA A 172 -14.59 -13.01 -3.40
N HIS A 173 -13.37 -12.52 -3.22
CA HIS A 173 -13.10 -11.09 -3.34
C HIS A 173 -13.37 -10.61 -4.76
N TYR A 174 -14.13 -9.51 -4.90
CA TYR A 174 -14.57 -8.92 -6.19
C TYR A 174 -13.43 -8.65 -7.18
N SER A 175 -12.17 -8.64 -6.74
CA SER A 175 -11.01 -8.46 -7.61
C SER A 175 -10.86 -9.55 -8.65
N LEU A 176 -11.40 -10.75 -8.43
CA LEU A 176 -11.33 -11.84 -9.40
C LEU A 176 -12.21 -11.55 -10.63
N ASP A 177 -13.41 -11.00 -10.44
CA ASP A 177 -14.26 -10.54 -11.54
C ASP A 177 -13.59 -9.40 -12.32
N LYS A 178 -12.96 -8.46 -11.59
CA LYS A 178 -12.18 -7.38 -12.21
C LYS A 178 -10.99 -7.92 -13.00
N ALA A 179 -10.29 -8.93 -12.47
CA ALA A 179 -9.18 -9.56 -13.15
C ALA A 179 -9.63 -10.30 -14.42
N ALA A 180 -10.72 -11.07 -14.38
CA ALA A 180 -11.30 -11.70 -15.56
C ALA A 180 -11.61 -10.66 -16.66
N ASN A 181 -12.31 -9.59 -16.29
CA ASN A 181 -12.63 -8.49 -17.21
C ASN A 181 -11.38 -7.86 -17.84
N VAL A 182 -10.38 -7.50 -17.02
CA VAL A 182 -9.12 -6.88 -17.50
C VAL A 182 -8.34 -7.84 -18.40
N LEU A 183 -8.38 -9.14 -18.13
CA LEU A 183 -7.65 -10.16 -18.90
C LEU A 183 -8.38 -10.61 -20.17
N GLY A 184 -9.63 -10.19 -20.38
CA GLY A 184 -10.46 -10.57 -21.51
C GLY A 184 -11.03 -12.00 -21.42
N ILE A 185 -11.18 -12.52 -20.19
CA ILE A 185 -11.76 -13.84 -19.88
C ILE A 185 -13.26 -13.68 -19.62
#